data_AF-A0A949K1B8-F1
#
_entry.id   AF-A0A949K1B8-F1
#
_cell.length_a   1.000
_cell.length_b   1.000
_cell.length_c   1.000
_cell.angle_alpha   90.00
_cell.angle_beta   90.00
_cell.angle_gamma   90.00
#
_symmetry.space_group_name_H-M   'P 1'
#
loop_
_entity.id
_entity.type
_entity.pdbx_description
1 polymer ?
#
loop_
_entity_poly.entity_id
_entity_poly.type
_entity_poly.pdbx_seq_one_letter_code
_entity_poly.pdbx_strand_id
1 'polypeptide(L)' 'MKKFHLCSEGKCCPEVIVDGDKIIITDDDGGQVKLSKEQVKILWDNLK' A
#
# COMPACT_ATOMS: atom_id res chain seq x y z
N MET A 1 5.81 0.76 -13.62
CA MET A 1 5.01 -0.06 -12.70
C MET A 1 5.95 -0.83 -11.76
N LYS A 2 5.78 -0.70 -10.44
CA LYS A 2 6.56 -1.42 -9.42
C LYS A 2 5.61 -2.24 -8.55
N LYS A 3 6.01 -3.46 -8.17
CA LYS A 3 5.20 -4.38 -7.35
C LYS A 3 6.04 -4.96 -6.21
N PHE A 4 5.50 -5.02 -5.00
CA PHE A 4 6.13 -5.59 -3.80
C PHE A 4 5.08 -5.94 -2.74
N HIS A 5 5.48 -6.57 -1.63
CA HIS A 5 4.58 -6.95 -0.54
C HIS A 5 4.97 -6.24 0.77
N LEU A 6 3.98 -5.96 1.63
CA LEU A 6 4.18 -5.44 3.00
C LEU A 6 4.09 -6.58 4.03
N CYS A 7 4.79 -7.67 3.78
CA CYS A 7 4.92 -8.78 4.71
C CYS A 7 5.53 -8.30 6.04
N SER A 8 4.93 -8.69 7.15
CA SER A 8 5.56 -8.67 8.48
C SER A 8 5.39 -10.03 9.13
N GLU A 9 6.37 -10.49 9.93
CA GLU A 9 6.38 -11.85 10.48
C GLU A 9 5.08 -12.13 11.26
N GLY A 10 4.37 -13.19 10.83
CA GLY A 10 3.14 -13.67 11.47
C GLY A 10 1.89 -12.80 11.25
N LYS A 11 1.89 -11.87 10.29
CA LYS A 11 0.76 -10.97 10.00
C LYS A 11 0.38 -10.98 8.51
N CYS A 12 -0.67 -10.23 8.17
CA CYS A 12 -1.07 -9.98 6.79
C CYS A 12 0.12 -9.57 5.90
N CYS A 13 0.12 -10.03 4.65
CA CYS A 13 1.14 -9.73 3.66
C CYS A 13 0.53 -9.09 2.40
N PRO A 14 -0.03 -7.87 2.53
CA PRO A 14 -0.73 -7.24 1.42
C PRO A 14 0.23 -6.93 0.26
N GLU A 15 -0.28 -7.08 -0.95
CA GLU A 15 0.39 -6.74 -2.20
C GLU A 15 0.25 -5.25 -2.49
N VAL A 16 1.34 -4.62 -2.93
CA VAL A 16 1.38 -3.21 -3.34
C VAL A 16 1.78 -3.09 -4.79
N ILE A 17 0.96 -2.37 -5.57
CA ILE A 17 1.24 -1.97 -6.95
C ILE A 17 1.36 -0.45 -7.00
N VAL A 18 2.48 0.04 -7.52
CA VAL A 18 2.72 1.45 -7.80
C VAL A 18 2.71 1.67 -9.31
N ASP A 19 1.69 2.38 -9.78
CA ASP A 19 1.49 2.73 -11.18
C ASP A 19 1.33 4.25 -11.34
N GLY A 20 2.41 4.91 -11.76
CA GLY A 20 2.47 6.35 -11.87
C GLY A 20 2.26 7.03 -10.51
N ASP A 21 1.12 7.70 -10.35
CA ASP A 21 0.69 8.36 -9.11
C ASP A 21 -0.25 7.50 -8.25
N LYS A 22 -0.68 6.34 -8.77
CA LYS A 22 -1.62 5.45 -8.09
C LYS A 22 -0.86 4.36 -7.34
N ILE A 23 -1.29 4.14 -6.11
CA ILE A 23 -0.79 3.10 -5.22
C ILE A 23 -1.98 2.24 -4.85
N ILE A 24 -1.92 0.96 -5.20
CA ILE A 24 -2.99 0.00 -4.95
C ILE A 24 -2.45 -1.00 -3.93
N ILE A 25 -3.15 -1.15 -2.82
CA ILE A 25 -2.81 -2.12 -1.77
C ILE A 25 -3.96 -3.13 -1.73
N THR A 26 -3.65 -4.41 -1.89
CA THR A 26 -4.61 -5.50 -1.82
C THR A 26 -4.23 -6.40 -0.65
N ASP A 27 -5.15 -6.62 0.29
CA ASP A 27 -4.95 -7.54 1.40
C ASP A 27 -5.07 -9.01 0.97
N ASP A 28 -4.76 -9.91 1.90
CA ASP A 28 -4.71 -11.35 1.64
C ASP A 28 -6.11 -11.95 1.37
N ASP A 29 -7.17 -11.26 1.80
CA ASP A 29 -8.57 -11.63 1.59
C ASP A 29 -9.15 -10.99 0.30
N GLY A 30 -8.35 -10.21 -0.43
CA GLY A 30 -8.72 -9.55 -1.67
C GLY A 30 -9.36 -8.16 -1.50
N GLY A 31 -9.44 -7.64 -0.27
CA GLY A 31 -9.83 -6.27 -0.01
C GLY A 31 -8.81 -5.28 -0.59
N GLN A 32 -9.28 -4.17 -1.14
CA GLN A 32 -8.43 -3.25 -1.90
C GLN A 32 -8.61 -1.79 -1.49
N VAL A 33 -7.49 -1.09 -1.30
CA VAL A 33 -7.42 0.36 -1.12
C VAL A 33 -6.58 0.97 -2.24
N LYS A 34 -7.02 2.12 -2.74
CA LYS A 34 -6.31 2.91 -3.77
C LYS A 34 -5.98 4.27 -3.20
N LEU A 35 -4.72 4.66 -3.29
CA LEU A 35 -4.17 5.92 -2.79
C LEU A 35 -3.44 6.66 -3.91
N SER A 36 -3.46 7.99 -3.87
CA SER A 36 -2.47 8.81 -4.59
C SER A 36 -1.17 8.93 -3.78
N LYS A 37 -0.09 9.41 -4.40
CA LYS A 37 1.15 9.73 -3.66
C LYS A 37 0.92 10.81 -2.61
N GLU A 38 0.05 11.77 -2.87
CA GLU A 38 -0.30 12.83 -1.92
C GLU A 38 -0.93 12.25 -0.66
N GLN A 39 -1.85 11.29 -0.81
CA GLN A 39 -2.47 10.61 0.33
C GLN A 39 -1.45 9.78 1.12
N VAL A 40 -0.50 9.12 0.46
CA VAL A 40 0.60 8.43 1.15
C VAL A 40 1.49 9.40 1.93
N LYS A 41 1.73 10.60 1.39
CA LYS A 41 2.45 11.66 2.11
C LYS A 41 1.69 12.09 3.37
N ILE A 42 0.38 12.29 3.28
CA ILE A 42 -0.46 12.61 4.45
C ILE A 42 -0.34 11.53 5.52
N LEU A 43 -0.41 10.24 5.15
CA LEU A 43 -0.21 9.14 6.10
C LEU A 43 1.16 9.22 6.76
N TRP A 44 2.22 9.36 5.98
CA TRP A 44 3.60 9.45 6.49
C TRP A 44 3.80 10.61 7.47
N ASP A 45 3.22 11.77 7.16
CA ASP A 45 3.30 12.96 8.00
C ASP A 45 2.57 12.79 9.35
N ASN A 46 1.57 11.90 9.42
CA ASN A 46 0.78 11.60 10.62
C ASN A 46 1.22 10.33 11.38
N LEU A 47 2.28 9.64 10.95
CA LEU A 47 2.87 8.51 11.69
C LEU A 47 3.86 8.97 12.79
N LYS A 48 4.05 10.28 12.95
CA LYS A 48 4.95 10.90 13.93
C LYS A 48 4.30 11.11 15.29
#